data_AF-H8YXA5-F1
#
_entry.id   AF-H8YXA5-F1
#
_cell.length_a   1.000
_cell.length_b   1.000
_cell.length_c   1.000
_cell.angle_alpha   90.00
_cell.angle_beta   90.00
_cell.angle_gamma   90.00
#
_symmetry.space_group_name_H-M   'P 1'
#
loop_
_entity.id
_entity.type
_entity.pdbx_description
1 polymer ?
#
loop_
_entity_poly.entity_id
_entity_poly.type
_entity_poly.pdbx_seq_one_letter_code
_entity_poly.pdbx_strand_id
1 'polypeptide(L)'
;MRAQMKDKQSADRQRLLEGLLARSRYQSALQPMHDQVLRVACENHQIAALLDRLAADSESSPKSASRFKRRRKDLALIEDVFEWVFFASDGFVERAKGG
;
A
#
# COMPACT_ATOMS: atom_id res chain seq x y z
N MET A 1 26.74 -7.23 3.40
CA MET A 1 25.71 -7.83 2.51
C MET A 1 24.26 -7.65 2.99
N ARG A 2 23.94 -7.64 4.30
CA ARG A 2 22.54 -7.51 4.78
C ARG A 2 21.88 -6.13 4.55
N ALA A 3 22.64 -5.03 4.58
CA ALA A 3 22.10 -3.67 4.37
C ALA A 3 21.53 -3.48 2.95
N GLN A 4 22.30 -3.83 1.91
CA GLN A 4 21.85 -3.71 0.51
C GLN A 4 20.59 -4.55 0.18
N MET A 5 20.39 -5.70 0.82
CA MET A 5 19.17 -6.51 0.63
C MET A 5 17.95 -5.83 1.24
N LYS A 6 18.11 -5.22 2.41
CA LYS A 6 17.04 -4.48 3.10
C LYS A 6 16.64 -3.23 2.32
N ASP A 7 17.60 -2.55 1.71
CA ASP A 7 17.37 -1.35 0.90
C ASP A 7 16.65 -1.69 -0.41
N LYS A 8 17.05 -2.77 -1.09
CA LYS A 8 16.34 -3.25 -2.31
C LYS A 8 14.90 -3.65 -2.01
N GLN A 9 14.67 -4.41 -0.94
CA GLN A 9 13.33 -4.83 -0.54
C GLN A 9 12.44 -3.62 -0.17
N SER A 10 13.03 -2.58 0.44
CA SER A 10 12.31 -1.34 0.75
C SER A 10 11.92 -0.58 -0.53
N ALA A 11 12.81 -0.50 -1.52
CA ALA A 11 12.53 0.11 -2.81
C ALA A 11 11.44 -0.65 -3.61
N ASP A 12 11.44 -1.98 -3.56
CA ASP A 12 10.43 -2.80 -4.24
C ASP A 12 9.05 -2.64 -3.61
N ARG A 13 8.98 -2.60 -2.27
CA ARG A 13 7.73 -2.31 -1.53
C ARG A 13 7.18 -0.93 -1.88
N GLN A 14 8.05 0.08 -1.91
CA GLN A 14 7.65 1.44 -2.24
C GLN A 14 7.07 1.53 -3.66
N ARG A 15 7.74 0.92 -4.66
CA ARG A 15 7.23 0.87 -6.04
C ARG A 15 5.90 0.14 -6.16
N LEU A 16 5.74 -0.97 -5.43
CA LEU A 16 4.48 -1.70 -5.42
C LEU A 16 3.37 -0.84 -4.84
N LEU A 17 3.63 -0.17 -3.72
CA LEU A 17 2.67 0.69 -3.05
C LEU A 17 2.31 1.92 -3.90
N GLU A 18 3.28 2.54 -4.56
CA GLU A 18 3.07 3.61 -5.55
C GLU A 18 2.13 3.14 -6.67
N GLY A 19 2.39 1.97 -7.24
CA GLY A 19 1.54 1.41 -8.30
C GLY A 19 0.12 1.07 -7.83
N LEU A 20 -0.04 0.66 -6.56
CA LEU A 20 -1.35 0.41 -5.96
C LEU A 20 -2.10 1.72 -5.67
N LEU A 21 -1.42 2.73 -5.13
CA LEU A 21 -1.99 4.04 -4.86
C LEU A 21 -2.43 4.73 -6.16
N ALA A 22 -1.61 4.68 -7.20
CA ALA A 22 -1.89 5.25 -8.52
C ALA A 22 -3.14 4.63 -9.19
N ARG A 23 -3.53 3.40 -8.80
CA ARG A 23 -4.72 2.71 -9.30
C ARG A 23 -5.91 2.77 -8.34
N SER A 24 -5.72 3.33 -7.16
CA SER A 24 -6.76 3.42 -6.14
C SER A 24 -7.68 4.61 -6.39
N ARG A 25 -8.91 4.53 -5.88
CA ARG A 25 -9.86 5.66 -5.83
C ARG A 25 -9.37 6.84 -4.99
N TYR A 26 -8.34 6.64 -4.17
CA TYR A 26 -7.80 7.64 -3.25
C TYR A 26 -6.59 8.39 -3.80
N GLN A 27 -6.12 8.08 -5.01
CA GLN A 27 -4.95 8.71 -5.63
C GLN A 27 -4.98 10.24 -5.50
N SER A 28 -6.01 10.88 -6.06
CA SER A 28 -6.09 12.35 -6.08
C SER A 28 -6.22 12.95 -4.69
N ALA A 29 -6.86 12.25 -3.76
CA ALA A 29 -7.08 12.72 -2.41
C ALA A 29 -5.83 12.61 -1.52
N LEU A 30 -5.02 11.58 -1.73
CA LEU A 30 -3.78 11.32 -1.00
C LEU A 30 -2.55 11.95 -1.66
N GLN A 31 -2.67 12.50 -2.86
CA GLN A 31 -1.58 13.15 -3.59
C GLN A 31 -0.79 14.18 -2.75
N PRO A 32 -1.42 15.07 -1.95
CA PRO A 32 -0.67 16.02 -1.13
C PRO A 32 0.19 15.38 -0.03
N MET A 33 -0.14 14.16 0.37
CA MET A 33 0.51 13.40 1.45
C MET A 33 1.26 12.18 0.91
N HIS A 34 1.41 12.07 -0.41
CA HIS A 34 1.88 10.88 -1.12
C HIS A 34 3.13 10.26 -0.46
N ASP A 35 4.19 11.05 -0.30
CA ASP A 35 5.46 10.57 0.25
C ASP A 35 5.34 10.13 1.72
N GLN A 36 4.47 10.79 2.49
CA GLN A 36 4.22 10.43 3.88
C GLN A 36 3.43 9.12 4.00
N VAL A 37 2.44 8.91 3.13
CA VAL A 37 1.69 7.64 3.04
C VAL A 37 2.64 6.50 2.69
N LEU A 38 3.50 6.68 1.69
CA LEU A 38 4.47 5.68 1.28
C LEU A 38 5.46 5.34 2.40
N ARG A 39 6.02 6.35 3.06
CA ARG A 39 6.96 6.16 4.16
C ARG A 39 6.33 5.38 5.32
N VAL A 40 5.17 5.83 5.81
CA VAL A 40 4.51 5.20 6.98
C VAL A 40 4.06 3.78 6.68
N ALA A 41 3.54 3.54 5.47
CA ALA A 41 3.15 2.20 5.05
C ALA A 41 4.36 1.24 4.98
N CYS A 42 5.52 1.71 4.52
CA CYS A 42 6.75 0.92 4.49
C CYS A 42 7.36 0.68 5.89
N GLU A 43 7.20 1.63 6.83
CA GLU A 43 7.63 1.50 8.23
C GLU A 43 6.71 0.57 9.03
N ASN A 44 5.44 0.42 8.63
CA ASN A 44 4.52 -0.49 9.28
C ASN A 44 4.82 -1.96 8.93
N HIS A 45 5.24 -2.75 9.92
CA HIS A 45 5.60 -4.15 9.74
C HIS A 45 4.49 -5.03 9.14
N GLN A 46 3.22 -4.76 9.44
CA GLN A 46 2.10 -5.54 8.91
C GLN A 46 1.88 -5.25 7.41
N ILE A 47 1.97 -3.98 7.03
CA ILE A 47 1.86 -3.54 5.63
C ILE A 47 3.08 -4.01 4.84
N ALA A 48 4.28 -3.88 5.38
CA ALA A 48 5.50 -4.39 4.76
C ALA A 48 5.42 -5.90 4.47
N ALA A 49 4.90 -6.69 5.42
CA ALA A 49 4.69 -8.12 5.22
C ALA A 49 3.62 -8.42 4.15
N LEU A 50 2.55 -7.62 4.09
CA LEU A 50 1.53 -7.71 3.03
C LEU A 50 2.13 -7.44 1.64
N LEU A 51 2.93 -6.38 1.52
CA LEU A 51 3.60 -6.00 0.26
C LEU A 51 4.60 -7.07 -0.19
N ASP A 52 5.36 -7.66 0.74
CA ASP A 52 6.26 -8.78 0.43
C ASP A 52 5.52 -10.00 -0.12
N ARG A 53 4.35 -10.34 0.45
CA ARG A 53 3.52 -11.44 -0.06
C ARG A 53 2.98 -11.15 -1.45
N LEU A 54 2.51 -9.92 -1.68
CA LEU A 54 2.02 -9.49 -2.98
C LEU A 54 3.11 -9.51 -4.05
N ALA A 55 4.34 -9.13 -3.70
CA ALA A 55 5.50 -9.21 -4.58
C ALA A 55 5.84 -10.66 -4.95
N ALA A 56 5.91 -11.56 -3.95
CA ALA A 56 6.19 -12.98 -4.18
C ALA A 56 5.10 -13.69 -5.01
N ASP A 57 3.83 -13.32 -4.83
CA ASP A 57 2.71 -13.86 -5.61
C ASP A 57 2.69 -13.31 -7.06
N SER A 58 3.35 -12.18 -7.35
CA SER A 58 3.45 -11.63 -8.71
C SER A 58 4.44 -12.40 -9.59
N GLU A 59 5.47 -12.99 -8.99
CA GLU A 59 6.51 -13.75 -9.72
C GLU A 59 6.08 -15.19 -10.05
N SER A 60 5.11 -15.73 -9.30
CA SER A 60 4.58 -17.07 -9.54
C SER A 60 3.19 -16.99 -10.19
N SER A 61 3.10 -17.44 -11.45
CA SER A 61 1.82 -17.51 -12.19
C SER A 61 0.71 -18.11 -11.29
N PRO A 62 -0.50 -17.50 -11.21
CA PRO A 62 -1.52 -17.83 -10.23
C PRO A 62 -2.20 -19.16 -10.59
N LYS A 63 -1.47 -20.27 -10.46
CA LYS A 63 -1.93 -21.63 -10.76
C LYS A 63 -2.88 -22.19 -9.70
N SER A 64 -3.16 -21.44 -8.62
CA SER A 64 -4.03 -21.87 -7.52
C SER A 64 -5.09 -20.82 -7.18
N ALA A 65 -6.36 -21.26 -7.15
CA ALA A 65 -7.49 -20.45 -6.70
C ALA A 65 -7.32 -19.92 -5.27
N SER A 66 -6.60 -20.65 -4.40
CA SER A 66 -6.32 -20.20 -3.03
C SER A 66 -5.37 -19.01 -2.99
N ARG A 67 -4.37 -18.95 -3.89
CA ARG A 67 -3.48 -17.78 -4.02
C ARG A 67 -4.21 -16.58 -4.60
N PHE A 68 -5.04 -16.80 -5.61
CA PHE A 68 -5.86 -15.72 -6.17
C PHE A 68 -6.78 -15.08 -5.11
N LYS A 69 -7.46 -15.90 -4.31
CA LYS A 69 -8.31 -15.43 -3.20
C LYS A 69 -7.50 -14.67 -2.14
N ARG A 70 -6.31 -15.16 -1.78
CA ARG A 70 -5.42 -14.50 -0.83
C ARG A 70 -4.94 -13.15 -1.36
N ARG A 71 -4.44 -13.10 -2.60
CA ARG A 71 -4.00 -11.87 -3.25
C ARG A 71 -5.11 -10.81 -3.29
N ARG A 72 -6.34 -11.21 -3.61
CA ARG A 72 -7.49 -10.30 -3.58
C ARG A 72 -7.75 -9.74 -2.18
N LYS A 73 -7.64 -10.58 -1.13
CA LYS A 73 -7.77 -10.15 0.26
C LYS A 73 -6.65 -9.19 0.66
N ASP A 74 -5.41 -9.51 0.31
CA ASP A 74 -4.25 -8.67 0.61
C ASP A 74 -4.36 -7.30 -0.09
N LEU A 75 -4.84 -7.26 -1.34
CA LEU A 75 -5.13 -6.00 -2.05
C LEU A 75 -6.25 -5.20 -1.38
N ALA A 76 -7.33 -5.84 -0.96
CA ALA A 76 -8.43 -5.17 -0.26
C ALA A 76 -7.95 -4.53 1.05
N LEU A 77 -7.09 -5.22 1.81
CA LEU A 77 -6.51 -4.67 3.03
C LEU A 77 -5.63 -3.43 2.76
N ILE A 78 -4.87 -3.41 1.66
CA ILE A 78 -4.10 -2.21 1.28
C ILE A 78 -5.04 -1.06 0.89
N GLU A 79 -6.14 -1.35 0.20
CA GLU A 79 -7.14 -0.35 -0.14
C GLU A 79 -7.83 0.22 1.11
N ASP A 80 -8.17 -0.62 2.08
CA ASP A 80 -8.69 -0.19 3.38
C ASP A 80 -7.71 0.75 4.08
N VAL A 81 -6.40 0.47 4.03
CA VAL A 81 -5.38 1.37 4.59
C VAL A 81 -5.43 2.75 3.92
N PHE A 82 -5.55 2.83 2.60
CA PHE A 82 -5.68 4.11 1.90
C PHE A 82 -6.96 4.85 2.33
N GLU A 83 -8.06 4.11 2.50
CA GLU A 83 -9.33 4.65 3.00
C GLU A 83 -9.17 5.24 4.41
N TRP A 84 -8.57 4.49 5.33
CA TRP A 84 -8.29 4.95 6.69
C TRP A 84 -7.41 6.20 6.72
N VAL A 85 -6.33 6.21 5.92
CA VAL A 85 -5.42 7.36 5.84
C VAL A 85 -6.14 8.58 5.27
N PHE A 86 -7.00 8.39 4.26
CA PHE A 86 -7.80 9.47 3.72
C PHE A 86 -8.75 10.06 4.76
N PHE A 87 -9.51 9.22 5.48
CA PHE A 87 -10.43 9.69 6.52
C PHE A 87 -9.71 10.31 7.72
N ALA A 88 -8.51 9.84 8.04
CA ALA A 88 -7.67 10.41 9.09
C ALA A 88 -6.91 11.69 8.64
N SER A 89 -6.94 12.04 7.35
CA SER A 89 -6.25 13.23 6.87
C SER A 89 -6.96 14.51 7.31
N ASP A 90 -6.17 15.52 7.69
CA ASP A 90 -6.69 16.85 8.05
C ASP A 90 -7.53 17.44 6.89
N GLY A 91 -7.18 17.12 5.64
CA GLY A 91 -7.92 17.54 4.45
C GLY A 91 -9.33 16.93 4.33
N PHE A 92 -9.62 15.80 4.96
CA PHE A 92 -10.99 15.29 5.10
C PHE A 92 -11.71 15.98 6.27
N VAL A 93 -11.04 16.09 7.42
CA VAL A 93 -11.60 16.71 8.63
C VAL A 93 -11.99 18.18 8.40
N GLU A 94 -11.15 18.96 7.74
CA GLU A 94 -11.43 20.37 7.44
C GLU A 94 -12.55 20.52 6.39
N ARG A 95 -12.64 19.62 5.41
CA ARG A 95 -13.79 19.59 4.47
C ARG A 95 -15.10 19.19 5.15
N ALA A 96 -15.04 18.30 6.16
CA ALA A 96 -16.21 17.90 6.93
C ALA A 96 -16.70 18.99 7.90
N LYS A 97 -15.80 19.87 8.37
CA LYS A 97 -16.15 21.03 9.23
C LYS A 97 -16.70 22.23 8.45
N GLY A 98 -16.37 22.34 7.16
CA GLY A 98 -16.76 23.45 6.29
C GLY A 98 -18.05 23.24 5.49
N GLY A 99 -18.77 22.13 5.72
CA GLY A 99 -20.11 21.88 5.18
C GLY A 99 -21.18 22.09 6.23
#